data_AF-A0A419GMC9-F1
#
_entry.id   AF-A0A419GMC9-F1
#
_cell.length_a   1.000
_cell.length_b   1.000
_cell.length_c   1.000
_cell.angle_alpha   90.00
_cell.angle_beta   90.00
_cell.angle_gamma   90.00
#
_symmetry.space_group_name_H-M   'P 1'
#
loop_
_entity.id
_entity.type
_entity.pdbx_description
1 polymer ?
#
loop_
_entity_poly.entity_id
_entity_poly.type
_entity_poly.pdbx_seq_one_letter_code
_entity_poly.pdbx_strand_id
1 'polypeptide(L)'
;MRQGSLKSHIASSPSWTTILKALADENRLQIIGALLKQESSVQNLSTTLDMKIYNISKHLKILEGTGLVEKKKDGIHRIYSITSNLRSRLSRDNQVLDLGCCKFTFGDLEK
;
A
#
# COMPACT_ATOMS: atom_id res chain seq x y z
N MET A 1 -8.39 46.19 -8.85
CA MET A 1 -7.27 45.52 -9.55
C MET A 1 -6.72 44.39 -8.67
N ARG A 2 -6.62 43.17 -9.23
CA ARG A 2 -5.86 41.96 -8.78
C ARG A 2 -6.32 41.31 -7.45
N GLN A 3 -7.19 40.29 -7.44
CA GLN A 3 -6.98 38.85 -7.74
C GLN A 3 -5.74 38.20 -7.10
N GLY A 4 -5.98 37.04 -6.46
CA GLY A 4 -4.98 36.05 -6.04
C GLY A 4 -5.44 35.25 -4.81
N SER A 5 -6.51 34.45 -4.88
CA SER A 5 -6.47 33.00 -5.17
C SER A 5 -5.35 32.24 -4.43
N LEU A 6 -5.62 31.82 -3.19
CA LEU A 6 -4.91 30.72 -2.55
C LEU A 6 -5.71 29.43 -2.84
N LYS A 7 -5.42 28.81 -4.00
CA LYS A 7 -5.85 27.43 -4.26
C LYS A 7 -5.06 26.54 -3.31
N SER A 8 -5.73 26.04 -2.27
CA SER A 8 -5.23 24.92 -1.49
C SER A 8 -5.02 23.74 -2.44
N HIS A 9 -3.76 23.33 -2.61
CA HIS A 9 -3.42 22.07 -3.25
C HIS A 9 -3.96 20.92 -2.38
N ILE A 10 -5.23 20.57 -2.59
CA ILE A 10 -5.77 19.29 -2.14
C ILE A 10 -5.16 18.27 -3.09
N ALA A 11 -4.07 17.63 -2.68
CA ALA A 11 -3.69 16.36 -3.28
C ALA A 11 -4.91 15.44 -3.11
N SER A 12 -5.59 15.15 -4.22
CA SER A 12 -6.82 14.36 -4.23
C SER A 12 -6.51 12.97 -3.65
N SER A 13 -6.83 12.76 -2.38
CA SER A 13 -6.78 11.44 -1.75
C SER A 13 -7.50 10.46 -2.68
N PRO A 14 -6.89 9.30 -3.02
CA PRO A 14 -7.50 8.37 -3.96
C PRO A 14 -8.88 7.96 -3.47
N SER A 15 -9.85 7.94 -4.37
CA SER A 15 -11.21 7.49 -4.07
C SER A 15 -11.17 6.07 -3.50
N TRP A 16 -12.10 5.76 -2.58
CA TRP A 16 -12.26 4.41 -2.03
C TRP A 16 -12.42 3.35 -3.10
N THR A 17 -13.10 3.67 -4.21
CA THR A 17 -13.21 2.77 -5.36
C THR A 17 -11.85 2.39 -5.93
N THR A 18 -10.90 3.32 -5.99
CA THR A 18 -9.54 3.08 -6.48
C THR A 18 -8.75 2.22 -5.51
N ILE A 19 -8.86 2.51 -4.21
CA ILE A 19 -8.20 1.72 -3.15
C ILE A 19 -8.73 0.28 -3.16
N LEU A 20 -10.05 0.09 -3.16
CA LEU A 20 -10.67 -1.24 -3.14
C LEU A 20 -10.34 -2.03 -4.41
N LYS A 21 -10.32 -1.39 -5.59
CA LYS A 21 -9.85 -2.04 -6.84
C LYS A 21 -8.37 -2.46 -6.75
N ALA A 22 -7.53 -1.67 -6.11
CA ALA A 22 -6.14 -2.04 -5.87
C ALA A 22 -6.00 -3.15 -4.82
N LEU A 23 -6.91 -3.28 -3.87
CA LEU A 23 -6.89 -4.38 -2.90
C LEU A 23 -7.57 -5.66 -3.41
N ALA A 24 -8.48 -5.60 -4.37
CA ALA A 24 -9.22 -6.75 -4.90
C ALA A 24 -8.38 -7.63 -5.87
N ASP A 25 -7.16 -7.99 -5.47
CA ASP A 25 -6.25 -8.87 -6.21
C ASP A 25 -5.37 -9.62 -5.22
N GLU A 26 -5.34 -10.93 -5.39
CA GLU A 26 -4.69 -11.87 -4.45
C GLU A 26 -3.22 -11.53 -4.22
N ASN A 27 -2.45 -11.31 -5.29
CA ASN A 27 -1.03 -10.97 -5.17
C ASN A 27 -0.81 -9.63 -4.45
N ARG A 28 -1.66 -8.63 -4.72
CA ARG A 28 -1.58 -7.33 -4.03
C ARG A 28 -1.92 -7.46 -2.54
N LEU A 29 -2.88 -8.31 -2.18
CA LEU A 29 -3.18 -8.59 -0.77
C LEU A 29 -2.03 -9.31 -0.08
N GLN A 30 -1.40 -10.29 -0.73
CA GLN A 30 -0.21 -10.96 -0.20
C GLN A 30 0.96 -9.99 0.01
N ILE A 31 1.21 -9.08 -0.95
CA ILE A 31 2.23 -8.03 -0.81
C ILE A 31 1.91 -7.09 0.36
N ILE A 32 0.66 -6.62 0.47
CA ILE A 32 0.25 -5.78 1.61
C ILE A 32 0.42 -6.54 2.91
N GLY A 33 -0.01 -7.81 3.00
CA GLY A 33 0.16 -8.66 4.16
C GLY A 33 1.63 -8.80 4.58
N ALA A 34 2.54 -9.00 3.63
CA ALA A 34 3.98 -9.04 3.91
C ALA A 34 4.50 -7.69 4.42
N LEU A 35 4.09 -6.58 3.80
CA LEU A 35 4.51 -5.22 4.17
C LEU A 35 3.91 -4.72 5.50
N LEU A 36 2.76 -5.26 5.91
CA LEU A 36 2.16 -5.03 7.22
C LEU A 36 2.98 -5.66 8.34
N LYS A 37 3.65 -6.78 8.07
CA LYS A 37 4.56 -7.44 9.02
C LYS A 37 5.89 -6.70 9.10
N GLN A 38 6.50 -6.39 7.95
CA GLN A 38 7.79 -5.70 7.90
C GLN A 38 7.99 -4.96 6.56
N GLU A 39 8.71 -3.84 6.59
CA GLU A 39 9.18 -3.21 5.36
C GLU A 39 10.14 -4.14 4.61
N SER A 40 10.09 -4.13 3.28
CA SER A 40 10.76 -5.16 2.48
C SER A 40 11.20 -4.64 1.12
N SER A 41 12.27 -5.24 0.58
CA SER A 41 12.74 -4.97 -0.77
C SER A 41 11.95 -5.79 -1.79
N VAL A 42 12.02 -5.41 -3.07
CA VAL A 42 11.42 -6.19 -4.17
C VAL A 42 11.98 -7.62 -4.22
N GLN A 43 13.28 -7.80 -3.98
CA GLN A 43 13.93 -9.11 -3.93
C GLN A 43 13.42 -9.97 -2.78
N ASN A 44 13.28 -9.38 -1.59
CA ASN A 44 12.78 -10.10 -0.43
C ASN A 44 11.33 -10.50 -0.63
N LEU A 45 10.46 -9.60 -1.10
CA LEU A 45 9.07 -9.91 -1.45
C LEU A 45 8.97 -11.00 -2.51
N SER A 46 9.81 -10.94 -3.53
CA SER A 46 9.89 -11.97 -4.59
C SER A 46 10.21 -13.35 -4.00
N THR A 47 11.16 -13.41 -3.06
CA THR A 47 11.56 -14.65 -2.39
C THR A 47 10.48 -15.15 -1.43
N THR A 48 9.91 -14.28 -0.61
CA THR A 48 8.92 -14.63 0.42
C THR A 48 7.58 -15.07 -0.19
N LEU A 49 7.16 -14.47 -1.29
CA LEU A 49 5.87 -14.73 -1.92
C LEU A 49 5.96 -15.69 -3.12
N ASP A 50 7.16 -16.21 -3.42
CA ASP A 50 7.44 -17.03 -4.61
C ASP A 50 6.92 -16.40 -5.91
N MET A 51 7.18 -15.11 -6.10
CA MET A 51 6.74 -14.34 -7.26
C MET A 51 7.92 -13.77 -8.02
N LYS A 52 7.82 -13.70 -9.35
CA LYS A 52 8.82 -13.02 -10.18
C LYS A 52 8.92 -11.53 -9.80
N ILE A 53 10.15 -11.02 -9.72
CA ILE A 53 10.47 -9.60 -9.46
C ILE A 53 9.65 -8.63 -10.34
N TYR A 54 9.45 -8.96 -11.62
CA TYR A 54 8.63 -8.17 -12.54
C TYR A 54 7.18 -8.05 -12.06
N ASN A 55 6.57 -9.14 -11.59
CA ASN A 55 5.20 -9.13 -11.07
C ASN A 55 5.13 -8.29 -9.79
N ILE A 56 6.03 -8.51 -8.83
CA ILE A 56 6.11 -7.71 -7.61
C ILE A 56 6.22 -6.22 -7.94
N SER A 57 7.13 -5.84 -8.85
CA SER A 57 7.32 -4.44 -9.24
C SER A 57 6.07 -3.84 -9.87
N LYS A 58 5.36 -4.61 -10.72
CA LYS A 58 4.09 -4.19 -11.33
C LYS A 58 3.01 -3.96 -10.27
N HIS A 59 2.86 -4.90 -9.33
CA HIS A 59 1.89 -4.79 -8.24
C HIS A 59 2.20 -3.61 -7.30
N LEU A 60 3.47 -3.44 -6.90
CA LEU A 60 3.91 -2.32 -6.08
C LEU A 60 3.69 -0.96 -6.76
N LYS A 61 3.87 -0.86 -8.07
CA LYS A 61 3.58 0.38 -8.81
C LYS A 61 2.09 0.75 -8.74
N ILE A 62 1.20 -0.23 -8.80
CA ILE A 62 -0.26 -0.01 -8.65
C ILE A 62 -0.57 0.47 -7.23
N LEU A 63 -0.04 -0.23 -6.22
CA LEU A 63 -0.26 0.10 -4.81
C LEU A 63 0.35 1.46 -4.41
N GLU A 64 1.49 1.83 -4.99
CA GLU A 64 2.12 3.13 -4.80
C GLU A 64 1.25 4.23 -5.41
N GLY A 65 0.69 3.98 -6.60
CA GLY A 65 -0.25 4.89 -7.26
C GLY A 65 -1.55 5.13 -6.48
N THR A 66 -1.90 4.25 -5.55
CA THR A 66 -3.05 4.42 -4.63
C THR A 66 -2.66 4.93 -3.25
N GLY A 67 -1.39 5.24 -3.00
CA GLY A 67 -0.91 5.73 -1.70
C GLY A 67 -1.01 4.71 -0.57
N LEU A 68 -1.16 3.42 -0.88
CA LEU A 68 -1.20 2.35 0.13
C LEU A 68 0.22 1.96 0.59
N VAL A 69 1.18 2.04 -0.34
CA VAL A 69 2.59 1.79 -0.06
C VAL A 69 3.43 2.99 -0.48
N GLU A 70 4.54 3.18 0.20
CA GLU A 70 5.59 4.11 -0.18
C GLU A 70 6.91 3.36 -0.32
N LYS A 71 7.90 4.02 -0.91
CA LYS A 71 9.24 3.46 -1.03
C LYS A 71 10.30 4.48 -0.66
N LYS A 72 11.34 4.00 -0.01
CA LYS A 72 12.55 4.76 0.31
C LYS A 72 13.74 4.15 -0.42
N LYS A 73 14.63 5.00 -0.92
CA LYS A 73 15.91 4.56 -1.46
C LYS A 73 16.83 4.18 -0.30
N ASP A 74 17.37 2.97 -0.35
CA ASP A 74 18.38 2.47 0.58
C ASP A 74 19.55 1.89 -0.22
N GLY A 75 20.61 2.68 -0.36
CA GLY A 75 21.71 2.39 -1.27
C GLY A 75 21.23 2.20 -2.72
N ILE A 76 21.45 1.00 -3.26
CA ILE A 76 21.00 0.58 -4.60
C ILE A 76 19.58 -0.03 -4.57
N HIS A 77 19.07 -0.35 -3.40
CA HIS A 77 17.78 -0.99 -3.22
C HIS A 77 16.66 0.04 -2.98
N ARG A 78 15.43 -0.42 -3.20
CA ARG A 78 14.22 0.30 -2.80
C ARG A 78 13.52 -0.54 -1.75
N ILE A 79 13.32 0.04 -0.58
CA ILE A 79 12.58 -0.56 0.52
C ILE A 79 11.16 -0.02 0.47
N TYR A 80 10.19 -0.92 0.45
CA TYR A 80 8.77 -0.61 0.43
C TYR A 80 8.17 -0.77 1.82
N SER A 81 7.24 0.10 2.18
CA SER A 81 6.54 0.10 3.46
C SER A 81 5.09 0.55 3.29
N ILE A 82 4.24 0.20 4.25
CA ILE A 82 2.87 0.72 4.33
C ILE A 82 2.91 2.21 4.72
N THR A 83 2.16 3.04 4.00
CA THR A 83 2.10 4.48 4.28
C THR A 83 1.51 4.78 5.66
N SER A 84 1.93 5.89 6.26
CA SER A 84 1.37 6.37 7.53
C SER A 84 -0.15 6.58 7.49
N ASN A 85 -0.69 6.96 6.32
CA ASN A 85 -2.13 7.13 6.11
C ASN A 85 -2.90 5.81 6.21
N LEU A 86 -2.34 4.72 5.69
CA LEU A 86 -2.96 3.40 5.83
C LEU A 86 -2.76 2.87 7.26
N ARG A 87 -1.59 3.10 7.87
CA ARG A 87 -1.30 2.72 9.28
C ARG A 87 -2.26 3.33 10.28
N SER A 88 -2.70 4.58 10.09
CA SER A 88 -3.68 5.20 11.00
C SER A 88 -5.08 4.59 10.89
N ARG A 89 -5.34 3.80 9.84
CA ARG A 89 -6.60 3.09 9.59
C ARG A 89 -6.51 1.59 9.87
N LEU A 90 -5.35 1.11 10.31
CA LEU A 90 -5.16 -0.27 10.72
C LEU A 90 -5.36 -0.40 12.23
N SER A 91 -5.89 -1.53 12.66
CA SER A 91 -5.88 -1.94 14.06
C SER A 91 -4.45 -2.09 14.58
N ARG A 92 -4.29 -2.08 15.92
CA ARG A 92 -2.97 -2.18 16.57
C ARG A 92 -2.18 -3.44 16.21
N ASP A 93 -2.85 -4.50 15.80
CA ASP A 93 -2.27 -5.79 15.38
C ASP A 93 -2.02 -5.88 13.86
N ASN A 94 -2.28 -4.80 13.09
CA ASN A 94 -2.20 -4.75 11.63
C ASN A 94 -3.07 -5.80 10.90
N GLN A 95 -4.01 -6.45 11.60
CA GLN A 95 -4.86 -7.49 11.02
C GLN A 95 -6.19 -6.96 10.50
N VAL A 96 -6.61 -5.76 10.92
CA VAL A 96 -7.90 -5.19 10.50
C VAL A 96 -7.68 -3.83 9.86
N LEU A 97 -8.06 -3.70 8.59
CA LEU A 97 -8.22 -2.40 7.95
C LEU A 97 -9.62 -1.87 8.26
N ASP A 98 -9.67 -0.77 9.01
CA ASP A 98 -10.90 -0.08 9.37
C ASP A 98 -11.17 1.06 8.37
N LEU A 99 -12.26 0.91 7.61
CA LEU A 99 -12.69 1.89 6.61
C LEU A 99 -13.73 2.88 7.19
N GLY A 100 -14.06 2.79 8.48
CA GLY A 100 -15.09 3.57 9.15
C GLY A 100 -16.52 3.06 8.92
N CYS A 101 -16.80 2.45 7.76
CA CYS A 101 -18.07 1.79 7.45
C CYS A 101 -17.98 0.26 7.35
N CYS A 102 -16.78 -0.29 7.16
CA CYS A 102 -16.50 -1.72 7.00
C CYS A 102 -15.13 -2.06 7.60
N LYS A 103 -14.95 -3.31 8.05
CA LYS A 103 -13.68 -3.87 8.53
C LYS A 103 -13.22 -4.99 7.61
N PHE A 104 -11.97 -4.95 7.19
CA PHE A 104 -11.34 -6.02 6.40
C PHE A 104 -10.28 -6.71 7.24
N THR A 105 -10.45 -8.00 7.50
CA THR A 105 -9.55 -8.78 8.37
C THR A 105 -8.62 -9.63 7.51
N PHE A 106 -7.30 -9.52 7.74
CA PHE A 106 -6.25 -10.23 7.00
C PHE A 106 -5.90 -11.61 7.61
N GLY A 107 -6.79 -12.17 8.44
CA GLY A 107 -6.50 -13.29 9.34
C GLY A 107 -6.04 -14.60 8.70
N ASP A 108 -6.37 -14.85 7.42
CA ASP A 108 -6.15 -16.16 6.77
C ASP A 108 -5.45 -16.06 5.40
N LEU A 109 -4.48 -15.15 5.24
CA LEU A 109 -3.58 -15.18 4.08
C LEU A 109 -2.45 -16.21 4.30
N GLU A 110 -2.83 -17.47 4.56
CA GLU A 110 -1.93 -18.62 4.46
C GLU A 110 -2.34 -19.46 3.26
N LYS A 111 -1.61 -19.28 2.16
CA LYS A 111 -1.35 -20.30 1.14
C LYS A 111 0.06 -20.14 0.63
#